data_AF-A0A5S5BV35-F1
#
_entry.id   AF-A0A5S5BV35-F1
#
_cell.length_a   1.000
_cell.length_b   1.000
_cell.length_c   1.000
_cell.angle_alpha   90.00
_cell.angle_beta   90.00
_cell.angle_gamma   90.00
#
_symmetry.space_group_name_H-M   'P 1'
#
loop_
_entity.id
_entity.type
_entity.pdbx_description
1 polymer ?
#
loop_
_entity_poly.entity_id
_entity_poly.type
_entity_poly.pdbx_seq_one_letter_code
_entity_poly.pdbx_strand_id
1 'polypeptide(L)'
;MTKYRLSMRVLLIIVAVLFILLSIGPVQRMTARASAAIYMTVHYGDRDLRFQTLEYSTAFGTYMVSYRDRDGQSVGLQISSKRFPVFIMFDSLDPGA
;
A
#
# COMPACT_ATOMS: atom_id res chain seq x y z
N MET A 1 -40.71 7.61 0.88
CA MET A 1 -39.75 7.08 -0.13
C MET A 1 -38.62 8.06 -0.52
N THR A 2 -38.81 9.38 -0.45
CA THR A 2 -37.81 10.38 -0.91
C THR A 2 -36.55 10.48 -0.04
N LYS A 3 -36.65 10.29 1.28
CA LYS A 3 -35.51 10.28 2.22
C LYS A 3 -34.45 9.24 1.85
N TYR A 4 -34.86 7.99 1.57
CA TYR A 4 -33.94 6.91 1.17
C TYR A 4 -33.23 7.19 -0.16
N ARG A 5 -33.90 7.86 -1.12
CA ARG A 5 -33.28 8.25 -2.39
C ARG A 5 -32.22 9.34 -2.19
N LEU A 6 -32.43 10.26 -1.24
CA LEU A 6 -31.44 11.29 -0.89
C LEU A 6 -30.24 10.67 -0.15
N SER A 7 -30.49 9.82 0.85
CA SER A 7 -29.43 9.09 1.56
C SER A 7 -28.60 8.20 0.60
N MET A 8 -29.24 7.56 -0.38
CA MET A 8 -28.54 6.74 -1.37
C MET A 8 -27.69 7.60 -2.32
N ARG A 9 -28.17 8.78 -2.74
CA ARG A 9 -27.37 9.72 -3.54
C ARG A 9 -26.14 10.22 -2.76
N VAL A 10 -26.32 10.56 -1.48
CA VAL A 10 -25.22 10.98 -0.62
C VAL A 10 -24.19 9.86 -0.46
N LEU A 11 -24.64 8.62 -0.23
CA LEU A 11 -23.76 7.46 -0.17
C LEU A 11 -22.96 7.27 -1.47
N LEU A 12 -23.61 7.35 -2.63
CA LEU A 12 -22.95 7.23 -3.93
C LEU A 12 -21.91 8.32 -4.15
N ILE A 13 -22.20 9.56 -3.75
CA ILE A 13 -21.24 10.67 -3.82
C ILE A 13 -20.04 10.42 -2.92
N ILE A 14 -20.25 9.96 -1.69
CA ILE A 14 -19.16 9.62 -0.76
C ILE A 14 -18.27 8.53 -1.36
N VAL A 15 -18.86 7.46 -1.91
CA VAL A 15 -18.11 6.38 -2.56
C VAL A 15 -17.32 6.90 -3.76
N ALA A 16 -17.92 7.74 -4.60
CA ALA A 16 -17.22 8.34 -5.75
C ALA A 16 -16.04 9.21 -5.31
N VAL A 17 -16.21 10.04 -4.27
CA VAL A 17 -15.14 10.87 -3.71
C VAL A 17 -14.01 10.01 -3.15
N LEU A 18 -14.32 8.92 -2.45
CA LEU A 18 -13.32 7.97 -1.96
C LEU A 18 -12.53 7.34 -3.11
N PHE A 19 -13.20 6.91 -4.19
CA PHE A 19 -12.52 6.36 -5.37
C PHE A 19 -11.57 7.37 -6.04
N ILE A 20 -11.99 8.64 -6.13
CA ILE A 20 -11.13 9.70 -6.67
C ILE A 20 -9.90 9.90 -5.76
N LEU A 21 -10.10 9.98 -4.44
CA LEU A 21 -9.00 10.14 -3.48
C LEU A 21 -7.99 9.00 -3.56
N LEU A 22 -8.46 7.75 -3.70
CA LEU A 22 -7.61 6.57 -3.87
C LEU A 22 -6.79 6.58 -5.18
N SER A 23 -7.20 7.39 -6.15
CA SER A 23 -6.52 7.50 -7.46
C SER A 23 -5.40 8.56 -7.45
N ILE A 24 -5.25 9.32 -6.36
CA ILE A 24 -4.26 10.39 -6.24
C ILE A 24 -2.91 9.80 -5.78
N GLY A 25 -1.82 10.10 -6.51
CA GLY A 25 -0.48 9.54 -6.27
C GLY A 25 0.02 9.65 -4.82
N PRO A 26 -0.09 10.81 -4.15
CA PRO A 26 0.20 10.93 -2.72
C PRO A 26 -0.52 9.93 -1.82
N VAL A 27 -1.82 9.68 -2.05
CA VAL A 27 -2.62 8.72 -1.27
C VAL A 27 -2.13 7.30 -1.53
N GLN A 28 -1.83 6.96 -2.78
CA GLN A 28 -1.26 5.66 -3.14
C GLN A 28 0.10 5.43 -2.47
N ARG A 29 0.95 6.47 -2.44
CA ARG A 29 2.25 6.42 -1.76
C ARG A 29 2.12 6.18 -0.26
N MET A 30 1.19 6.88 0.39
CA MET A 30 0.91 6.69 1.83
C MET A 30 0.33 5.29 2.10
N THR A 31 -0.59 4.84 1.25
CA THR A 31 -1.20 3.51 1.37
C THR A 31 -0.16 2.41 1.20
N ALA A 32 0.70 2.49 0.18
CA ALA A 32 1.78 1.54 -0.04
C ALA A 32 2.73 1.49 1.17
N ARG A 33 3.10 2.63 1.75
CA ARG A 33 3.93 2.70 2.96
C ARG A 33 3.24 2.04 4.17
N ALA A 34 1.96 2.34 4.37
CA ALA A 34 1.19 1.78 5.48
C ALA A 34 1.03 0.26 5.32
N SER A 35 0.65 -0.21 4.14
CA SER A 35 0.56 -1.64 3.83
C SER A 35 1.89 -2.35 4.04
N ALA A 36 3.00 -1.77 3.57
CA ALA A 36 4.34 -2.32 3.78
C ALA A 36 4.66 -2.45 5.28
N ALA A 37 4.40 -1.39 6.06
CA ALA A 37 4.68 -1.38 7.49
C ALA A 37 3.84 -2.41 8.25
N ILE A 38 2.55 -2.51 7.93
CA ILE A 38 1.64 -3.50 8.53
C ILE A 38 2.12 -4.90 8.18
N TYR A 39 2.37 -5.18 6.90
CA TYR A 39 2.83 -6.49 6.45
C TYR A 39 4.14 -6.89 7.13
N MET A 40 5.13 -6.00 7.14
CA MET A 40 6.42 -6.25 7.80
C MET A 40 6.29 -6.48 9.30
N THR A 41 5.41 -5.75 9.97
CA THR A 41 5.18 -5.94 11.42
C THR A 41 4.50 -7.28 11.71
N VAL A 42 3.53 -7.66 10.89
CA VAL A 42 2.78 -8.92 11.07
C VAL A 42 3.64 -10.14 10.76
N HIS A 43 4.44 -10.09 9.69
CA HIS A 43 5.23 -11.24 9.23
C HIS A 43 6.64 -11.31 9.84
N TYR A 44 7.24 -10.16 10.17
CA TYR A 44 8.66 -10.06 10.56
C TYR A 44 8.90 -9.07 11.72
N GLY A 45 7.91 -8.89 12.61
CA GLY A 45 8.00 -7.94 13.72
C GLY A 45 9.16 -8.19 14.70
N ASP A 46 9.74 -9.39 14.68
CA ASP A 46 10.89 -9.82 15.46
C ASP A 46 12.26 -9.41 14.84
N ARG A 47 12.30 -8.98 13.57
CA ARG A 47 13.54 -8.75 12.81
C ARG A 47 14.12 -7.32 12.89
N ASP A 48 13.59 -6.45 13.75
CA ASP A 48 13.96 -5.01 13.88
C ASP A 48 14.13 -4.30 12.53
N LEU A 49 13.19 -4.51 11.62
CA LEU A 49 13.24 -3.96 10.27
C LEU A 49 12.96 -2.46 10.26
N ARG A 50 13.92 -1.68 9.76
CA ARG A 50 13.82 -0.21 9.67
C ARG A 50 13.56 0.24 8.25
N PHE A 51 12.43 0.92 8.06
CA PHE A 51 12.09 1.55 6.79
C PHE A 51 13.22 2.47 6.30
N GLN A 52 13.62 2.30 5.04
CA GLN A 52 14.64 3.14 4.40
C GLN A 52 14.01 4.06 3.35
N THR A 53 13.41 3.48 2.31
CA THR A 53 12.88 4.24 1.17
C THR A 53 11.62 3.61 0.62
N LEU A 54 10.85 4.43 -0.08
CA LEU A 54 9.74 4.02 -0.92
C LEU A 54 9.80 4.79 -2.23
N GLU A 55 9.97 4.04 -3.31
CA GLU A 55 10.20 4.55 -4.65
C GLU A 55 9.18 3.96 -5.62
N TYR A 56 8.73 4.78 -6.56
CA TYR A 56 7.85 4.31 -7.61
C TYR A 56 8.69 3.82 -8.79
N SER A 57 8.59 2.53 -9.11
CA SER A 57 9.18 1.99 -10.32
C SER A 57 8.23 2.21 -11.49
N THR A 58 8.62 3.08 -12.42
CA THR A 58 7.88 3.32 -13.67
C THR A 58 7.88 2.09 -14.58
N ALA A 59 8.97 1.31 -14.57
CA ALA A 59 9.13 0.10 -15.36
C ALA A 59 8.11 -0.99 -14.98
N PHE A 60 7.88 -1.19 -13.68
CA PHE A 60 6.95 -2.20 -13.19
C PHE A 60 5.57 -1.64 -12.82
N GLY A 61 5.43 -0.32 -12.72
CA GLY A 61 4.20 0.31 -12.26
C GLY A 61 3.87 -0.05 -10.81
N THR A 62 4.89 -0.23 -9.97
CA THR A 62 4.78 -0.67 -8.58
C THR A 62 5.60 0.23 -7.66
N TYR A 63 5.23 0.28 -6.38
CA TYR A 63 6.11 0.83 -5.36
C TYR A 63 7.10 -0.23 -4.90
N MET A 64 8.38 0.14 -4.88
CA MET A 64 9.44 -0.62 -4.24
C MET A 64 9.67 -0.02 -2.86
N VAL A 65 9.61 -0.84 -1.83
CA VAL A 65 9.86 -0.45 -0.45
C VAL A 65 11.09 -1.19 0.04
N SER A 66 12.05 -0.46 0.61
CA SER A 66 13.25 -1.06 1.18
C SER A 66 13.27 -0.86 2.69
N TYR A 67 13.59 -1.93 3.39
CA TYR A 67 13.89 -1.98 4.81
C TYR A 67 15.35 -2.39 5.00
N ARG A 68 15.89 -2.10 6.17
CA ARG A 68 17.19 -2.58 6.62
C ARG A 68 17.00 -3.36 7.91
N ASP A 69 17.57 -4.55 7.98
CA ASP A 69 17.59 -5.35 9.21
C ASP A 69 18.70 -4.90 10.17
N ARG A 70 18.79 -5.56 11.31
CA ARG A 70 19.83 -5.28 12.33
C ARG A 70 21.25 -5.56 11.84
N ASP A 71 21.42 -6.53 10.95
CA ASP A 71 22.72 -6.94 10.40
C ASP A 71 23.15 -6.06 9.21
N GLY A 72 22.30 -5.09 8.83
CA GLY A 72 22.54 -4.13 7.76
C GLY A 72 22.10 -4.61 6.39
N GLN A 73 21.52 -5.80 6.26
CA GLN A 73 21.02 -6.33 4.99
C GLN A 73 19.76 -5.57 4.55
N SER A 74 19.66 -5.34 3.25
CA SER A 74 18.52 -4.69 2.63
C SER A 74 17.43 -5.71 2.32
N VAL A 75 16.23 -5.44 2.79
CA VAL A 75 15.02 -6.23 2.54
C VAL A 75 14.09 -5.44 1.65
N GLY A 76 13.68 -6.02 0.53
CA GLY A 76 12.85 -5.37 -0.49
C GLY A 76 11.44 -5.95 -0.56
N LEU A 77 10.44 -5.07 -0.63
CA LEU A 77 9.07 -5.40 -1.01
C LEU A 77 8.67 -4.70 -2.29
N GLN A 78 7.89 -5.39 -3.12
CA GLN A 78 7.18 -4.78 -4.24
C GLN A 78 5.69 -4.73 -3.94
N ILE A 79 5.08 -3.56 -4.17
CA ILE A 79 3.69 -3.28 -3.82
C ILE A 79 2.95 -2.74 -5.05
N SER A 80 1.75 -3.24 -5.31
CA SER A 80 0.92 -2.75 -6.41
C SER A 80 0.57 -1.26 -6.21
N SER A 81 0.80 -0.42 -7.24
CA SER A 81 0.59 1.04 -7.11
C SER A 81 -0.72 1.54 -7.71
N LYS A 82 -1.18 0.90 -8.80
CA LYS A 82 -2.12 1.55 -9.74
C LYS A 82 -3.59 1.35 -9.39
N ARG A 83 -3.92 0.33 -8.59
CA ARG A 83 -5.32 -0.03 -8.32
C ARG A 83 -5.43 -0.51 -6.89
N PHE A 84 -6.43 0.01 -6.19
CA PHE A 84 -6.93 -0.63 -4.98
C PHE A 84 -7.68 -1.91 -5.39
N PRO A 85 -7.62 -3.00 -4.62
CA PRO A 85 -6.82 -3.17 -3.39
C PRO A 85 -5.30 -3.25 -3.63
N VAL A 86 -4.54 -2.81 -2.62
CA VAL A 86 -3.07 -2.81 -2.63
C VAL A 86 -2.58 -4.21 -2.23
N PHE A 87 -1.67 -4.78 -3.03
CA PHE A 87 -1.14 -6.13 -2.83
C PHE A 87 0.39 -6.11 -2.72
N ILE A 88 0.93 -6.98 -1.86
CA ILE A 88 2.35 -7.35 -1.91
C ILE A 88 2.52 -8.25 -3.14
N MET A 89 3.43 -7.88 -4.04
CA MET A 89 3.70 -8.60 -5.28
C MET A 89 5.00 -9.40 -5.22
N PHE A 90 5.90 -9.01 -4.33
CA PHE A 90 7.16 -9.68 -4.10
C PHE A 90 7.67 -9.33 -2.70
N ASP A 91 8.22 -10.32 -2.03
CA ASP A 91 8.91 -10.20 -0.76
C ASP A 91 10.28 -10.88 -0.85
N SER A 92 11.35 -10.13 -0.59
CA SER A 92 12.70 -10.71 -0.63
C SER A 92 12.96 -11.73 0.48
N LEU A 93 12.23 -11.66 1.60
CA LEU A 93 12.36 -12.61 2.71
C LEU A 93 11.54 -13.88 2.49
N ASP A 94 10.50 -13.81 1.65
CA ASP A 94 9.70 -14.94 1.21
C ASP A 94 9.33 -14.81 -0.28
N PRO A 95 10.23 -15.22 -1.20
CA PRO A 95 10.02 -15.08 -2.64
C PRO A 95 8.82 -15.88 -3.20
N GLY A 96 8.18 -16.73 -2.38
CA GLY A 96 7.03 -17.55 -2.76
C GLY A 96 5.67 -17.07 -2.22
N ALA A 97 5.64 -15.95 -1.49
CA ALA A 97 4.43 -15.38 -0.87
C ALA A 97 3.50 -14.63 -1.84
#